data_AF-A0A2R8FC49-F1
#
_entry.id   AF-A0A2R8FC49-F1
#
_cell.length_a   1.000
_cell.length_b   1.000
_cell.length_c   1.000
_cell.angle_alpha   90.00
_cell.angle_beta   90.00
_cell.angle_gamma   90.00
#
_symmetry.space_group_name_H-M   'P 1'
#
loop_
_entity.id
_entity.type
_entity.pdbx_description
1 polymer ?
#
loop_
_entity_poly.entity_id
_entity_poly.type
_entity_poly.pdbx_seq_one_letter_code
_entity_poly.pdbx_strand_id
1 'polypeptide(L)'
;MRFRRKVKRNFLLIEVLMALSLVCIVLMPCVRFYYAVHRSFEEDIFNLQLPAIIDSCFLSVEEKMREQMATGTILSSGRENAIPQAYTSQGVGYHIPYGYSINIRKEVHGDSLKAKICLADVVVELFPDQKQAVSVQRCLCVAL
;
A
#
# COMPACT_ATOMS: atom_id res chain seq x y z
N MET A 1 13.23 -52.07 -40.86
CA MET A 1 12.80 -50.64 -40.89
C MET A 1 12.50 -49.99 -39.52
N ARG A 2 12.12 -50.72 -38.46
CA ARG A 2 11.76 -50.11 -37.14
C ARG A 2 12.93 -49.45 -36.38
N PHE A 3 14.15 -49.97 -36.50
CA PHE A 3 15.34 -49.43 -35.80
C PHE A 3 15.73 -48.02 -36.28
N ARG A 4 15.77 -47.79 -37.61
CA ARG A 4 16.04 -46.45 -38.19
C ARG A 4 15.01 -45.38 -37.77
N ARG A 5 13.74 -45.76 -37.56
CA ARG A 5 12.71 -44.82 -37.04
C ARG A 5 12.93 -44.45 -35.58
N LYS A 6 13.35 -45.39 -34.72
CA LYS A 6 13.69 -45.11 -33.31
C LYS A 6 14.89 -44.17 -33.19
N VAL A 7 15.94 -44.39 -34.00
CA VAL A 7 17.14 -43.52 -34.01
C VAL A 7 16.80 -42.10 -34.49
N LYS A 8 16.02 -41.96 -35.57
CA LYS A 8 15.55 -40.66 -36.06
C LYS A 8 14.66 -39.93 -35.04
N ARG A 9 13.79 -40.65 -34.33
CA ARG A 9 12.94 -40.08 -33.28
C ARG A 9 13.77 -39.61 -32.08
N ASN A 10 14.77 -40.38 -31.66
CA ASN A 10 15.66 -39.99 -30.56
C ASN A 10 16.52 -38.78 -30.95
N PHE A 11 16.99 -38.70 -32.19
CA PHE A 11 17.72 -37.53 -32.70
C PHE A 11 16.86 -36.26 -32.66
N LEU A 12 15.61 -36.34 -33.17
CA LEU A 12 14.67 -35.22 -33.14
C LEU A 12 14.29 -34.81 -31.71
N LEU A 13 14.18 -35.77 -30.79
CA LEU A 13 13.90 -35.51 -29.38
C LEU A 13 15.08 -34.79 -28.70
N ILE A 14 16.32 -35.20 -29.00
CA ILE A 14 17.53 -34.51 -28.50
C ILE A 14 17.60 -33.09 -29.07
N GLU A 15 17.34 -32.91 -30.36
CA GLU A 15 17.35 -31.59 -31.00
C GLU A 15 16.30 -30.64 -30.39
N VAL A 16 15.08 -31.15 -30.13
CA VAL A 16 14.02 -30.38 -29.44
C VAL A 16 14.41 -30.05 -28.00
N LEU A 17 15.01 -31.00 -27.26
CA LEU A 17 15.48 -30.75 -25.89
C LEU A 17 16.61 -29.72 -25.86
N MET A 18 17.54 -29.77 -26.81
CA MET A 18 18.62 -28.80 -26.96
C MET A 18 18.05 -27.41 -27.29
N ALA A 19 17.12 -27.32 -28.24
CA ALA A 19 16.45 -26.06 -28.59
C ALA A 19 15.69 -25.48 -27.38
N LEU A 20 14.94 -26.31 -26.65
CA LEU A 20 14.24 -25.90 -25.44
C LEU A 20 15.21 -25.42 -24.35
N SER A 21 16.34 -26.11 -24.18
CA SER A 21 17.36 -25.72 -23.20
C SER A 21 17.97 -24.35 -23.52
N LEU A 22 18.25 -24.07 -24.79
CA LEU A 22 18.74 -22.77 -25.26
C LEU A 22 17.70 -21.68 -25.03
N VAL A 23 16.43 -21.95 -25.35
CA VAL A 23 15.32 -21.03 -25.09
C VAL A 23 15.21 -20.73 -23.59
N CYS A 24 15.30 -21.74 -22.72
CA CYS A 24 15.27 -21.53 -21.26
C CYS A 24 16.48 -20.73 -20.75
N ILE A 25 17.68 -20.97 -21.29
CA ILE A 25 18.90 -20.24 -20.93
C ILE A 25 18.76 -18.75 -21.28
N VAL A 26 18.10 -18.41 -22.40
CA VAL A 26 17.86 -17.02 -22.80
C VAL A 26 16.67 -16.41 -22.06
N LEU A 27 15.57 -17.14 -21.87
CA LEU A 27 14.37 -16.61 -21.24
C LEU A 27 14.54 -16.37 -19.73
N MET A 28 15.23 -17.26 -19.01
CA MET A 28 15.45 -17.12 -17.56
C MET A 28 16.03 -15.74 -17.15
N PRO A 29 17.16 -15.26 -17.73
CA PRO A 29 17.69 -13.95 -17.39
C PRO A 29 16.77 -12.82 -17.84
N CYS A 30 16.10 -12.93 -19.00
CA CYS A 30 15.13 -11.93 -19.47
C CYS A 30 13.94 -11.79 -18.52
N VAL A 31 13.38 -12.90 -18.03
CA VAL A 31 12.27 -12.91 -17.06
C VAL A 31 12.72 -12.31 -15.73
N ARG A 32 13.91 -12.68 -15.24
CA ARG A 32 14.47 -12.12 -13.99
C ARG A 32 14.70 -10.62 -14.12
N PHE A 33 15.25 -10.16 -15.23
CA PHE A 33 15.47 -8.75 -15.50
C PHE A 33 14.15 -7.99 -15.56
N TYR A 34 13.19 -8.48 -16.35
CA TYR A 34 11.87 -7.87 -16.45
C TYR A 34 11.17 -7.79 -15.10
N TYR A 35 11.20 -8.87 -14.32
CA TYR A 35 10.61 -8.90 -12.97
C TYR A 35 11.29 -7.90 -12.03
N ALA A 36 12.61 -7.81 -12.05
CA ALA A 36 13.36 -6.85 -11.23
C ALA A 36 13.02 -5.40 -11.58
N VAL A 37 12.98 -5.09 -12.89
CA VAL A 37 12.63 -3.75 -13.39
C VAL A 37 11.18 -3.41 -13.04
N HIS A 38 10.24 -4.32 -13.30
CA HIS A 38 8.83 -4.12 -12.97
C HIS A 38 8.62 -3.90 -11.47
N ARG A 39 9.30 -4.66 -10.61
CA ARG A 39 9.25 -4.47 -9.16
C ARG A 39 9.80 -3.10 -8.74
N SER A 40 10.92 -2.66 -9.32
CA SER A 40 11.46 -1.32 -9.06
C SER A 40 10.47 -0.23 -9.42
N PHE A 41 9.82 -0.34 -10.59
CA PHE A 41 8.81 0.62 -11.02
C PHE A 41 7.59 0.65 -10.09
N GLU A 42 7.07 -0.50 -9.66
CA GLU A 42 5.95 -0.55 -8.71
C GLU A 42 6.31 0.10 -7.37
N GLU A 43 7.54 -0.12 -6.88
CA GLU A 43 8.03 0.50 -5.66
C GLU A 43 8.17 2.03 -5.80
N ASP A 44 8.71 2.52 -6.92
CA ASP A 44 8.82 3.96 -7.21
C ASP A 44 7.44 4.62 -7.35
N ILE A 45 6.51 3.96 -8.05
CA ILE A 45 5.13 4.43 -8.23
C ILE A 45 4.42 4.51 -6.88
N PHE A 46 4.59 3.52 -6.01
CA PHE A 46 4.02 3.54 -4.67
C PHE A 46 4.62 4.68 -3.82
N ASN A 47 5.95 4.81 -3.81
CA ASN A 47 6.66 5.85 -3.07
C ASN A 47 6.26 7.26 -3.52
N LEU A 48 5.97 7.47 -4.80
CA LEU A 48 5.49 8.74 -5.33
C LEU A 48 4.10 9.12 -4.81
N GLN A 49 3.22 8.12 -4.63
CA GLN A 49 1.85 8.32 -4.17
C GLN A 49 1.76 8.41 -2.64
N LEU A 50 2.73 7.84 -1.93
CA LEU A 50 2.71 7.68 -0.47
C LEU A 50 2.48 9.00 0.29
N PRO A 51 3.12 10.14 -0.04
CA PRO A 51 2.85 11.41 0.64
C PRO A 51 1.38 11.86 0.52
N ALA A 52 0.80 11.76 -0.69
CA ALA A 52 -0.59 12.16 -0.93
C ALA A 52 -1.57 11.23 -0.19
N ILE A 53 -1.27 9.94 -0.12
CA ILE A 53 -2.02 8.96 0.68
C ILE A 53 -1.99 9.32 2.16
N ILE A 54 -0.81 9.62 2.71
CA ILE A 54 -0.64 10.03 4.11
C ILE A 54 -1.45 11.31 4.38
N ASP A 55 -1.34 12.32 3.52
CA ASP A 55 -2.07 13.58 3.66
C ASP A 55 -3.58 13.35 3.66
N SER A 56 -4.09 12.52 2.74
CA SER A 56 -5.50 12.12 2.69
C SER A 56 -5.96 11.43 3.98
N CYS A 57 -5.15 10.54 4.56
CA CYS A 57 -5.47 9.92 5.85
C CYS A 57 -5.59 10.95 6.98
N PHE A 58 -4.62 11.89 7.08
CA PHE A 58 -4.66 12.92 8.13
C PHE A 58 -5.85 13.87 7.96
N LEU A 59 -6.21 14.23 6.73
CA LEU A 59 -7.40 15.04 6.44
C LEU A 59 -8.68 14.32 6.87
N SER A 60 -8.79 13.01 6.59
CA SER A 60 -9.95 12.22 7.03
C SER A 60 -10.03 12.11 8.55
N VAL A 61 -8.89 11.90 9.22
CA VAL A 61 -8.86 11.90 10.69
C VAL A 61 -9.26 13.28 11.24
N GLU A 62 -8.77 14.36 10.66
CA GLU A 62 -9.14 15.73 11.08
C GLU A 62 -10.65 15.99 10.96
N GLU A 63 -11.26 15.55 9.85
CA GLU A 63 -12.71 15.67 9.65
C GLU A 63 -13.50 14.89 10.70
N LYS A 64 -13.08 13.65 11.01
CA LYS A 64 -13.69 12.85 12.08
C LYS A 64 -13.52 13.46 13.45
N MET A 65 -12.35 14.02 13.74
CA MET A 65 -12.13 14.75 14.98
C MET A 65 -13.10 15.92 15.09
N ARG A 66 -13.32 16.66 13.99
CA ARG A 66 -14.28 17.78 13.93
C ARG A 66 -15.72 17.31 14.18
N GLU A 67 -16.13 16.19 13.60
CA GLU A 67 -17.45 15.58 13.83
C GLU A 67 -17.63 15.13 15.30
N GLN A 68 -16.62 14.50 15.88
CA GLN A 68 -16.63 14.05 17.28
C GLN A 68 -16.67 15.24 18.25
N MET A 69 -15.93 16.31 17.97
CA MET A 69 -15.98 17.57 18.73
C MET A 69 -17.35 18.26 18.62
N ALA A 70 -18.00 18.23 17.45
CA ALA A 70 -19.32 18.85 17.25
C ALA A 70 -20.43 18.12 18.03
N THR A 71 -20.32 16.79 18.12
CA THR A 71 -21.23 15.89 18.84
C THR A 71 -20.93 15.82 20.34
N GLY A 72 -19.75 16.30 20.79
CA GLY A 72 -19.32 16.23 22.18
C GLY A 72 -18.95 14.82 22.63
N THR A 73 -18.53 13.97 21.70
CA THR A 73 -18.08 12.60 21.98
C THR A 73 -16.58 12.56 22.24
N ILE A 74 -16.12 11.56 23.00
CA ILE A 74 -14.70 11.36 23.27
C ILE A 74 -14.01 11.00 21.96
N LEU A 75 -12.94 11.73 21.62
CA LEU A 75 -12.12 11.45 20.45
C LEU A 75 -11.54 10.05 20.55
N SER A 76 -11.96 9.16 19.66
CA SER A 76 -11.65 7.73 19.71
C SER A 76 -10.67 7.34 18.61
N SER A 77 -9.69 6.51 18.95
CA SER A 77 -8.86 5.83 17.96
C SER A 77 -9.71 4.86 17.13
N GLY A 78 -9.37 4.69 15.85
CA GLY A 78 -10.20 3.92 14.91
C GLY A 78 -9.38 3.22 13.84
N ARG A 79 -10.03 2.28 13.13
CA ARG A 79 -9.46 1.61 11.96
C ARG A 79 -10.40 1.79 10.79
N GLU A 80 -9.85 2.18 9.65
CA GLU A 80 -10.61 2.50 8.45
C GLU A 80 -10.03 1.83 7.22
N ASN A 81 -10.93 1.40 6.34
CA ASN A 81 -10.56 0.61 5.17
C ASN A 81 -10.76 1.36 3.84
N ALA A 82 -11.10 2.66 3.82
CA ALA A 82 -11.91 3.13 2.69
C ALA A 82 -11.44 4.36 1.88
N ILE A 83 -10.41 5.12 2.24
CA ILE A 83 -10.25 6.46 1.61
C ILE A 83 -9.00 6.62 0.72
N PRO A 84 -7.79 6.23 1.11
CA PRO A 84 -6.67 6.32 0.18
C PRO A 84 -6.68 5.17 -0.85
N GLN A 85 -6.81 5.52 -2.13
CA GLN A 85 -6.52 4.61 -3.25
C GLN A 85 -5.08 4.84 -3.72
N ALA A 86 -4.35 3.76 -3.92
CA ALA A 86 -3.10 3.76 -4.68
C ALA A 86 -3.30 3.06 -6.01
N TYR A 87 -2.48 3.42 -6.99
CA TYR A 87 -2.53 2.87 -8.34
C TYR A 87 -1.24 2.09 -8.64
N THR A 88 -1.38 0.96 -9.34
CA THR A 88 -0.26 0.20 -9.89
C THR A 88 0.24 0.79 -11.19
N SER A 89 1.36 0.29 -11.74
CA SER A 89 1.83 0.68 -13.09
C SER A 89 0.82 0.42 -14.21
N GLN A 90 -0.15 -0.46 -13.98
CA GLN A 90 -1.23 -0.77 -14.92
C GLN A 90 -2.46 0.14 -14.75
N GLY A 91 -2.42 1.10 -13.83
CA GLY A 91 -3.55 1.97 -13.49
C GLY A 91 -4.63 1.28 -12.67
N VAL A 92 -4.35 0.10 -12.10
CA VAL A 92 -5.31 -0.60 -11.24
C VAL A 92 -5.28 0.05 -9.86
N GLY A 93 -6.42 0.60 -9.44
CA GLY A 93 -6.60 1.15 -8.10
C GLY A 93 -6.79 0.06 -7.05
N TYR A 94 -6.15 0.21 -5.89
CA TYR A 94 -6.37 -0.62 -4.71
C TYR A 94 -6.48 0.25 -3.46
N HIS A 95 -7.30 -0.21 -2.51
CA HIS A 95 -7.51 0.48 -1.24
C HIS A 95 -6.38 0.18 -0.27
N ILE A 96 -5.87 1.22 0.38
CA ILE A 96 -4.88 1.08 1.43
C ILE A 96 -5.61 1.08 2.78
N PRO A 97 -5.62 -0.05 3.52
CA PRO A 97 -6.17 -0.07 4.87
C PRO A 97 -5.28 0.78 5.78
N TYR A 98 -5.90 1.57 6.65
CA TYR A 98 -5.17 2.40 7.61
C TYR A 98 -5.80 2.37 9.00
N GLY A 99 -4.95 2.35 10.03
CA GLY A 99 -5.34 2.58 11.42
C GLY A 99 -4.96 3.99 11.82
N TYR A 100 -5.66 4.58 12.80
CA TYR A 100 -5.21 5.79 13.44
C TYR A 100 -5.41 5.75 14.94
N SER A 101 -4.46 6.34 15.67
CA SER A 101 -4.58 6.60 17.09
C SER A 101 -4.45 8.08 17.37
N ILE A 102 -5.25 8.57 18.31
CA ILE A 102 -5.34 9.98 18.69
C ILE A 102 -4.94 10.08 20.16
N ASN A 103 -3.92 10.88 20.43
CA ASN A 103 -3.49 11.21 21.79
C ASN A 103 -3.66 12.71 22.01
N ILE A 104 -4.68 13.07 22.81
CA ILE A 104 -5.04 14.47 23.06
C ILE A 104 -3.99 15.11 23.98
N ARG A 105 -3.34 16.17 23.51
CA ARG A 105 -2.42 16.98 24.32
C ARG A 105 -3.15 18.06 25.09
N LYS A 106 -4.10 18.75 24.44
CA LYS A 106 -4.83 19.87 25.03
C LYS A 106 -6.17 20.04 24.37
N GLU A 107 -7.19 20.24 25.20
CA GLU A 107 -8.55 20.49 24.76
C GLU A 107 -9.07 21.78 25.40
N VAL A 108 -9.60 22.68 24.59
CA VAL A 108 -10.19 23.95 25.03
C VAL A 108 -11.68 23.87 24.80
N HIS A 109 -12.45 23.88 25.89
CA HIS A 109 -13.90 23.83 25.86
C HIS A 109 -14.49 25.24 25.81
N GLY A 110 -15.56 25.42 25.03
CA GLY A 110 -16.39 26.62 25.09
C GLY A 110 -17.46 26.55 26.18
N ASP A 111 -18.32 27.57 26.25
CA ASP A 111 -19.40 27.69 27.25
C ASP A 111 -20.44 26.55 27.22
N SER A 112 -20.43 25.70 26.19
CA SER A 112 -21.43 24.67 25.91
C SER A 112 -20.95 23.22 26.14
N LEU A 113 -19.88 22.99 26.92
CA LEU A 113 -19.25 21.66 27.11
C LEU A 113 -18.72 21.01 25.82
N LYS A 114 -18.80 21.69 24.68
CA LYS A 114 -18.21 21.25 23.42
C LYS A 114 -16.76 21.72 23.32
N ALA A 115 -15.89 20.85 22.87
CA ALA A 115 -14.51 21.18 22.54
C ALA A 115 -14.49 22.13 21.35
N LYS A 116 -13.89 23.31 21.52
CA LYS A 116 -13.76 24.34 20.50
C LYS A 116 -12.43 24.28 19.78
N ILE A 117 -11.38 23.85 20.49
CA ILE A 117 -10.04 23.62 19.94
C ILE A 117 -9.47 22.35 20.57
N CYS A 118 -8.97 21.44 19.75
CA CYS A 118 -8.27 20.23 20.19
C CYS A 118 -6.89 20.15 19.53
N LEU A 119 -5.86 20.02 20.37
CA LEU A 119 -4.49 19.73 19.97
C LEU A 119 -4.22 18.27 20.30
N ALA A 120 -3.94 17.47 19.28
CA ALA A 120 -3.67 16.03 19.45
C ALA A 120 -2.47 15.59 18.63
N ASP A 121 -1.75 14.61 19.16
CA ASP A 121 -0.85 13.80 18.36
C ASP A 121 -1.66 12.70 17.70
N VAL A 122 -1.55 12.61 16.38
CA VAL A 122 -2.22 11.59 15.60
C VAL A 122 -1.16 10.74 14.94
N VAL A 123 -1.27 9.42 15.16
CA VAL A 123 -0.45 8.43 14.49
C VAL A 123 -1.34 7.71 13.49
N VAL A 124 -0.95 7.72 12.22
CA VAL A 124 -1.59 6.95 11.14
C VAL A 124 -0.68 5.78 10.80
N GLU A 125 -1.24 4.58 10.78
CA GLU A 125 -0.56 3.34 10.38
C GLU A 125 -1.16 2.83 9.08
N LEU A 126 -0.38 2.80 8.01
CA LEU A 126 -0.75 2.19 6.73
C LEU A 126 -0.41 0.70 6.76
N PHE A 127 -1.29 -0.13 6.19
CA PHE A 127 -1.20 -1.59 6.21
C PHE A 127 -1.06 -2.18 7.63
N PRO A 128 -2.01 -1.87 8.53
CA PRO A 128 -2.01 -2.43 9.88
C PRO A 128 -2.01 -3.97 9.82
N ASP A 129 -1.24 -4.59 10.71
CA ASP A 129 -0.99 -6.05 10.81
C ASP A 129 -0.08 -6.67 9.72
N GLN A 130 0.53 -5.86 8.86
CA GLN A 130 1.55 -6.35 7.93
C GLN A 130 2.98 -6.09 8.41
N LYS A 131 3.94 -6.93 7.97
CA LYS A 131 5.36 -6.80 8.30
C LYS A 131 5.99 -5.48 7.82
N GLN A 132 5.39 -4.83 6.83
CA GLN A 132 5.83 -3.56 6.25
C GLN A 132 4.85 -2.43 6.58
N ALA A 133 4.36 -2.39 7.83
CA ALA A 133 3.52 -1.28 8.27
C ALA A 133 4.30 0.04 8.23
N VAL A 134 3.68 1.09 7.70
CA VAL A 134 4.25 2.45 7.67
C VAL A 134 3.50 3.29 8.69
N SER A 135 4.19 3.71 9.75
CA SER A 135 3.62 4.58 10.78
C SER A 135 4.10 6.02 10.58
N VAL A 136 3.17 6.96 10.55
CA VAL A 136 3.47 8.39 10.47
C VAL A 136 2.76 9.12 11.60
N GLN A 137 3.49 9.95 12.33
CA GLN A 137 2.95 10.77 13.40
C GLN A 137 2.94 12.25 12.99
N ARG A 138 1.81 12.94 13.21
CA ARG A 138 1.71 14.40 13.07
C ARG A 138 0.91 14.99 14.21
N CYS A 139 1.22 16.24 14.55
CA CYS A 139 0.39 17.02 15.47
C CYS A 139 -0.73 17.68 14.67
N LEU A 140 -1.98 17.49 15.10
CA LEU A 140 -3.16 18.12 14.54
C LEU A 140 -3.72 19.16 15.52
N CYS A 141 -4.17 20.28 14.97
CA CYS A 141 -4.90 21.32 15.69
C CYS A 141 -6.26 21.47 15.01
N VAL A 142 -7.30 20.92 15.62
CA VAL A 142 -8.66 20.93 15.09
C VAL A 142 -9.45 21.99 15.83
N ALA A 143 -10.13 22.87 15.08
CA ALA A 143 -10.97 23.92 15.64
C ALA A 143 -12.41 23.80 15.11
N LEU A 144 -13.37 24.22 15.93
CA LEU A 144 -14.81 24.16 15.69
C LEU A 144 -15.47 25.55 15.71
#